data_AF-A0AAW0BA85-F1
#
_entry.id   AF-A0AAW0BA85-F1
#
_cell.length_a   1.000
_cell.length_b   1.000
_cell.length_c   1.000
_cell.angle_alpha   90.00
_cell.angle_beta   90.00
_cell.angle_gamma   90.00
#
_symmetry.space_group_name_H-M   'P 1'
#
loop_
_entity.id
_entity.type
_entity.pdbx_description
1 polymer ?
#
loop_
_entity_poly.entity_id
_entity_poly.type
_entity_poly.pdbx_seq_one_letter_code
_entity_poly.pdbx_strand_id
1 'polypeptide(L)'
;PQKYNPHVDIDGKQISKASILKDLMQGRSPRLSTDRTRRVAGISAFSSGSGPLHIGFDGPTGAPSLRVGNPVATIVVCENNYFLAIAQVNTIILGTHPVDSILLDLLPDRGTKVSFQIFQLLSTDSEDDPAGQLDWKWSLRFDSKSIRDVPGCLVYPLNPTISNRVPGKPTYLFSSEVLVTVAASIHSQLNGSVNTTPPTVQRSETFPYRSEVRRSGKACFHVEPDLGRSHGRGELGDSFLDSPFLCAKCDPHVPISKKNYQRILEHNGAHILYDDSVAATDQPCGLCLRPFPMCTFVFQKKAGSAAARQIDWTHSTCRNPLKFQMAAASRSSETSPCTNHLIQCPLDCGIVIWTYNLTTHYRLYHNLKSLNNIPLVYQTTELELNRMQKVWENRQNYPATRKKKNKTKPQLLISDAHRSTMAFRRVAVDLKFVYNHIDCTNTGTSRQKTAKIRPNPKTRETTPPRDTFIVESSTILTALQSHWIFARSNKRRRTHLEFPKYPTATTTTSLSTWRRSLLALARYHPLKTMKRIR
;
A
#
# COMPACT_ATOMS: atom_id res chain seq x y z
N PRO A 1 -2.22 52.69 -27.63
CA PRO A 1 -2.30 51.24 -27.37
C PRO A 1 -2.32 50.93 -25.86
N GLN A 2 -3.42 50.38 -25.35
CA GLN A 2 -3.50 49.96 -23.94
C GLN A 2 -2.48 48.83 -23.68
N LYS A 3 -1.67 48.98 -22.61
CA LYS A 3 -0.76 47.93 -22.16
C LYS A 3 -1.58 46.74 -21.66
N TYR A 4 -1.31 45.55 -22.20
CA TYR A 4 -1.95 44.31 -21.77
C TYR A 4 -1.64 44.04 -20.30
N ASN A 5 -2.68 43.92 -19.46
CA ASN A 5 -2.54 43.49 -18.08
C ASN A 5 -2.77 41.96 -17.99
N PRO A 6 -1.74 41.16 -17.62
CA PRO A 6 -1.86 39.70 -17.52
C PRO A 6 -2.53 39.22 -16.23
N HIS A 7 -2.94 40.12 -15.33
CA HIS A 7 -3.55 39.76 -14.04
C HIS A 7 -5.03 40.16 -13.98
N VAL A 8 -5.77 39.45 -13.14
CA VAL A 8 -7.14 39.77 -12.72
C VAL A 8 -7.15 39.77 -11.20
N ASP A 9 -7.86 40.73 -10.63
CA ASP A 9 -8.07 40.80 -9.19
C ASP A 9 -9.24 39.89 -8.81
N ILE A 10 -8.99 38.90 -7.95
CA ILE A 10 -10.00 38.03 -7.36
C ILE A 10 -9.82 38.11 -5.85
N ASP A 11 -10.83 38.62 -5.15
CA ASP A 11 -10.84 38.82 -3.70
C ASP A 11 -9.66 39.67 -3.16
N GLY A 12 -9.27 40.72 -3.90
CA GLY A 12 -8.17 41.62 -3.54
C GLY A 12 -6.78 41.02 -3.80
N LYS A 13 -6.70 39.87 -4.48
CA LYS A 13 -5.46 39.23 -4.88
C LYS A 13 -5.32 39.24 -6.40
N GLN A 14 -4.22 39.80 -6.90
CA GLN A 14 -3.89 39.70 -8.31
C GLN A 14 -3.41 38.29 -8.66
N ILE A 15 -4.19 37.62 -9.51
CA ILE A 15 -3.90 36.28 -10.02
C ILE A 15 -3.69 36.39 -11.53
N SER A 16 -2.69 35.67 -12.05
CA SER A 16 -2.43 35.59 -13.49
C SER A 16 -3.65 35.02 -14.22
N LYS A 17 -4.07 35.67 -15.32
CA LYS A 17 -5.11 35.19 -16.25
C LYS A 17 -4.83 33.76 -16.72
N ALA A 18 -3.57 33.41 -16.93
CA ALA A 18 -3.18 32.06 -17.35
C ALA A 18 -3.40 31.03 -16.23
N SER A 19 -3.21 31.41 -14.96
CA SER A 19 -3.49 30.53 -13.82
C SER A 19 -4.99 30.32 -13.65
N ILE A 20 -5.79 31.40 -13.74
CA ILE A 20 -7.25 31.33 -13.69
C ILE A 20 -7.80 30.46 -14.83
N LEU A 21 -7.33 30.68 -16.05
CA LEU A 21 -7.70 29.87 -17.21
C LEU A 21 -7.29 28.41 -17.03
N LYS A 22 -6.10 28.14 -16.47
CA LYS A 22 -5.65 26.78 -16.19
C LYS A 22 -6.56 26.08 -15.18
N ASP A 23 -6.96 26.76 -14.11
CA ASP A 23 -7.86 26.20 -13.09
C ASP A 23 -9.29 26.01 -13.64
N LEU A 24 -9.81 26.98 -14.40
CA LEU A 24 -11.11 26.88 -15.09
C LEU A 24 -11.13 25.75 -16.13
N MET A 25 -10.06 25.62 -16.91
CA MET A 25 -9.94 24.59 -17.95
C MET A 25 -9.65 23.21 -17.36
N GLN A 26 -8.97 23.12 -16.21
CA GLN A 26 -8.77 21.85 -15.49
C GLN A 26 -10.08 21.23 -15.02
N GLY A 27 -11.13 22.02 -14.78
CA GLY A 27 -12.44 21.52 -14.36
C GLY A 27 -13.51 21.41 -15.46
N ARG A 28 -13.36 22.07 -16.61
CA ARG A 28 -14.45 22.24 -17.59
C ARG A 28 -14.33 21.48 -18.90
N SER A 29 -13.19 20.85 -19.18
CA SER A 29 -13.08 19.98 -20.35
C SER A 29 -12.57 18.64 -19.88
N PRO A 30 -13.44 17.63 -19.64
CA PRO A 30 -12.95 16.25 -19.72
C PRO A 30 -12.25 16.18 -21.07
N ARG A 31 -10.96 15.86 -21.09
CA ARG A 31 -10.27 15.64 -22.36
C ARG A 31 -11.03 14.51 -23.04
N LEU A 32 -11.93 14.89 -23.95
CA LEU A 32 -12.77 13.95 -24.66
C LEU A 32 -11.89 13.00 -25.47
N SER A 33 -10.61 13.29 -25.72
CA SER A 33 -9.65 12.28 -26.14
C SER A 33 -8.24 12.85 -26.03
N THR A 34 -7.26 12.06 -25.61
CA THR A 34 -5.83 12.42 -25.74
C THR A 34 -5.37 12.35 -27.20
N ASP A 35 -6.00 11.49 -28.01
CA ASP A 35 -5.83 11.41 -29.46
C ASP A 35 -6.53 12.58 -30.17
N ARG A 36 -5.74 13.38 -30.89
CA ARG A 36 -6.20 14.54 -31.69
C ARG A 36 -7.22 14.12 -32.74
N THR A 37 -7.04 12.97 -33.38
CA THR A 37 -7.91 12.48 -34.47
C THR A 37 -9.30 12.17 -33.95
N ARG A 38 -9.39 11.47 -32.81
CA ARG A 38 -10.66 11.20 -32.11
C ARG A 38 -11.31 12.48 -31.62
N ARG A 39 -10.53 13.45 -31.12
CA ARG A 39 -11.05 14.75 -30.68
C ARG A 39 -11.65 15.55 -31.85
N VAL A 40 -10.98 15.56 -33.00
CA VAL A 40 -11.49 16.20 -34.24
C VAL A 40 -12.77 15.50 -34.72
N ALA A 41 -12.87 14.18 -34.55
CA ALA A 41 -14.06 13.42 -34.89
C ALA A 41 -15.22 13.53 -33.86
N GLY A 42 -15.07 14.32 -32.78
CA GLY A 42 -16.07 14.40 -31.71
C GLY A 42 -16.20 13.10 -30.89
N ILE A 43 -15.29 12.15 -31.07
CA ILE A 43 -15.27 10.86 -30.40
C ILE A 43 -14.69 11.09 -29.00
N SER A 44 -15.57 11.11 -28.00
CA SER A 44 -15.25 10.95 -26.59
C SER A 44 -14.36 9.69 -26.37
N ALA A 45 -13.44 9.72 -25.41
CA ALA A 45 -12.64 8.59 -24.97
C ALA A 45 -13.56 7.53 -24.33
N PHE A 46 -14.76 7.99 -23.95
CA PHE A 46 -15.90 7.23 -23.46
C PHE A 46 -17.00 7.11 -24.53
N SER A 47 -16.70 7.31 -25.82
CA SER A 47 -17.71 7.13 -26.87
C SER A 47 -18.25 5.72 -26.76
N SER A 48 -19.56 5.66 -26.61
CA SER A 48 -20.44 4.51 -26.60
C SER A 48 -20.30 3.71 -27.90
N GLY A 49 -19.14 3.10 -28.15
CA GLY A 49 -19.18 1.75 -28.72
C GLY A 49 -20.02 0.95 -27.75
N SER A 50 -21.04 0.27 -28.24
CA SER A 50 -22.11 -0.38 -27.47
C SER A 50 -21.65 -1.46 -26.47
N GLY A 51 -20.35 -1.55 -26.16
CA GLY A 51 -19.80 -2.32 -25.07
C GLY A 51 -19.78 -1.52 -23.76
N PRO A 52 -20.21 -2.09 -22.63
CA PRO A 52 -20.05 -1.46 -21.33
C PRO A 52 -18.58 -1.12 -21.06
N LEU A 53 -18.32 0.07 -20.50
CA LEU A 53 -17.01 0.57 -20.03
C LEU A 53 -16.49 -0.30 -18.87
N HIS A 54 -16.25 -1.58 -19.13
CA HIS A 54 -15.49 -2.44 -18.24
C HIS A 54 -14.06 -1.92 -18.15
N ILE A 55 -13.36 -2.23 -17.04
CA ILE A 55 -11.90 -2.31 -17.05
C ILE A 55 -11.54 -3.25 -18.20
N GLY A 56 -11.32 -2.65 -19.37
CA GLY A 56 -11.53 -3.35 -20.62
C GLY A 56 -10.42 -4.35 -20.83
N PHE A 57 -10.79 -5.61 -20.97
CA PHE A 57 -9.97 -6.60 -21.66
C PHE A 57 -9.79 -6.21 -23.15
N ASP A 58 -10.56 -5.24 -23.65
CA ASP A 58 -10.55 -4.76 -25.04
C ASP A 58 -9.35 -3.87 -25.40
N GLY A 59 -8.29 -3.88 -24.59
CA GLY A 59 -6.99 -3.41 -25.07
C GLY A 59 -6.52 -4.27 -26.25
N PRO A 60 -5.71 -3.73 -27.18
CA PRO A 60 -5.12 -4.54 -28.27
C PRO A 60 -4.31 -5.74 -27.75
N THR A 61 -3.91 -5.70 -26.48
CA THR A 61 -3.19 -6.77 -25.77
C THR A 61 -4.09 -7.77 -25.04
N GLY A 62 -5.40 -7.56 -24.94
CA GLY A 62 -6.30 -8.43 -24.19
C GLY A 62 -6.18 -8.32 -22.67
N ALA A 63 -5.20 -7.56 -22.15
CA ALA A 63 -4.85 -7.56 -20.72
C ALA A 63 -5.54 -6.41 -19.97
N PRO A 64 -6.02 -6.63 -18.73
CA PRO A 64 -6.66 -5.60 -17.95
C PRO A 64 -5.68 -4.46 -17.66
N SER A 65 -6.11 -3.23 -17.93
CA SER A 65 -5.29 -2.03 -17.77
C SER A 65 -6.07 -0.90 -17.12
N LEU A 66 -5.37 -0.09 -16.32
CA LEU A 66 -5.87 1.17 -15.78
C LEU A 66 -5.49 2.29 -16.74
N ARG A 67 -6.45 3.13 -17.13
CA ARG A 67 -6.25 4.26 -18.04
C ARG A 67 -6.55 5.58 -17.35
N VAL A 68 -5.96 6.66 -17.87
CA VAL A 68 -6.35 8.02 -17.51
C VAL A 68 -7.84 8.20 -17.83
N GLY A 69 -8.58 8.75 -16.88
CA GLY A 69 -10.02 8.92 -16.93
C GLY A 69 -10.82 7.78 -16.29
N ASN A 70 -10.21 6.64 -15.96
CA ASN A 70 -10.92 5.56 -15.28
C ASN A 70 -11.22 5.90 -13.81
N PRO A 71 -12.35 5.39 -13.27
CA PRO A 71 -12.66 5.47 -11.86
C PRO A 71 -11.79 4.50 -11.04
N VAL A 72 -11.34 4.97 -9.88
CA VAL A 72 -10.53 4.21 -8.93
C VAL A 72 -11.01 4.45 -7.51
N ALA A 73 -10.78 3.49 -6.64
CA ALA A 73 -10.88 3.61 -5.20
C ALA A 73 -9.48 3.72 -4.57
N THR A 74 -9.38 4.45 -3.49
CA THR A 74 -8.17 4.51 -2.67
C THR A 74 -8.53 4.89 -1.24
N ILE A 75 -7.69 4.53 -0.28
CA ILE A 75 -7.83 5.00 1.09
C ILE A 75 -7.11 6.32 1.22
N VAL A 76 -7.72 7.28 1.92
CA VAL A 76 -7.12 8.58 2.23
C VAL A 76 -7.25 8.88 3.71
N VAL A 77 -6.37 9.72 4.24
CA VAL A 77 -6.45 10.23 5.62
C VAL A 77 -7.16 11.58 5.62
N CYS A 78 -8.29 11.69 6.31
CA CYS A 78 -9.02 12.96 6.52
C CYS A 78 -9.32 13.13 8.00
N GLU A 79 -8.96 14.28 8.58
CA GLU A 79 -9.15 14.54 10.03
C GLU A 79 -8.65 13.38 10.92
N ASN A 80 -7.47 12.83 10.62
CA ASN A 80 -6.84 11.68 11.31
C ASN A 80 -7.60 10.34 11.25
N ASN A 81 -8.63 10.25 10.42
CA ASN A 81 -9.39 9.03 10.17
C ASN A 81 -9.17 8.55 8.74
N TYR A 82 -9.36 7.25 8.50
CA TYR A 82 -9.25 6.66 7.17
C TYR A 82 -10.61 6.60 6.51
N PHE A 83 -10.66 7.04 5.26
CA PHE A 83 -11.86 7.00 4.45
C PHE A 83 -11.55 6.43 3.07
N LEU A 84 -12.51 5.70 2.52
CA LEU A 84 -12.50 5.38 1.10
C LEU A 84 -12.80 6.65 0.31
N ALA A 85 -11.94 6.97 -0.66
CA ALA A 85 -12.20 7.96 -1.68
C ALA A 85 -12.38 7.28 -3.04
N ILE A 86 -13.43 7.69 -3.76
CA ILE A 86 -13.63 7.33 -5.16
C ILE A 86 -13.15 8.50 -5.99
N ALA A 87 -12.34 8.22 -7.00
CA ALA A 87 -11.66 9.24 -7.76
C ALA A 87 -11.52 8.88 -9.23
N GLN A 88 -11.24 9.90 -10.06
CA GLN A 88 -10.85 9.70 -11.45
C GLN A 88 -9.34 9.82 -11.59
N VAL A 89 -8.73 8.90 -12.34
CA VAL A 89 -7.31 8.98 -12.69
C VAL A 89 -7.07 10.17 -13.63
N ASN A 90 -6.19 11.08 -13.24
CA ASN A 90 -5.79 12.23 -14.05
C ASN A 90 -4.47 11.99 -14.79
N THR A 91 -3.53 11.30 -14.15
CA THR A 91 -2.19 11.05 -14.71
C THR A 91 -1.62 9.78 -14.12
N ILE A 92 -0.95 8.99 -14.96
CA ILE A 92 -0.19 7.80 -14.55
C ILE A 92 1.27 8.06 -14.91
N ILE A 93 2.19 7.79 -13.98
CA ILE A 93 3.63 7.90 -14.19
C ILE A 93 4.24 6.54 -13.90
N LEU A 94 4.99 6.00 -14.84
CA LEU A 94 5.78 4.78 -14.68
C LEU A 94 7.26 5.16 -14.67
N GLY A 95 7.88 5.11 -13.48
CA GLY A 95 9.25 5.59 -13.26
C GLY A 95 9.31 7.12 -13.38
N THR A 96 9.80 7.60 -14.52
CA THR A 96 9.91 9.03 -14.85
C THR A 96 9.01 9.45 -16.03
N HIS A 97 8.30 8.50 -16.63
CA HIS A 97 7.55 8.73 -17.87
C HIS A 97 6.04 8.77 -17.61
N PRO A 98 5.33 9.85 -18.03
CA PRO A 98 3.88 9.84 -18.02
C PRO A 98 3.36 8.86 -19.08
N VAL A 99 2.35 8.07 -18.72
CA VAL A 99 1.69 7.10 -19.59
C VAL A 99 0.17 7.29 -19.54
N ASP A 100 -0.50 7.01 -20.65
CA ASP A 100 -1.98 7.11 -20.74
C ASP A 100 -2.67 5.86 -20.15
N SER A 101 -1.96 4.73 -20.07
CA SER A 101 -2.45 3.47 -19.51
C SER A 101 -1.32 2.63 -18.92
N ILE A 102 -1.67 1.77 -17.96
CA ILE A 102 -0.76 0.80 -17.34
C ILE A 102 -1.47 -0.53 -17.12
N LEU A 103 -0.78 -1.65 -17.30
CA LEU A 103 -1.31 -2.97 -16.94
C LEU A 103 -1.54 -3.06 -15.44
N LEU A 104 -2.62 -3.73 -15.01
CA LEU A 104 -2.92 -3.84 -13.58
C LEU A 104 -1.82 -4.56 -12.79
N ASP A 105 -1.11 -5.49 -13.41
CA ASP A 105 0.01 -6.22 -12.80
C ASP A 105 1.23 -5.32 -12.51
N LEU A 106 1.37 -4.20 -13.22
CA LEU A 106 2.44 -3.21 -13.03
C LEU A 106 2.01 -2.07 -12.10
N LEU A 107 0.73 -2.02 -11.71
CA LEU A 107 0.22 -1.01 -10.80
C LEU A 107 0.90 -1.07 -9.42
N PRO A 108 1.22 -2.26 -8.84
CA PRO A 108 1.94 -2.36 -7.58
C PRO A 108 3.44 -2.01 -7.65
N ASP A 109 3.99 -1.76 -8.85
CA ASP A 109 5.41 -1.46 -9.00
C ASP A 109 5.79 -0.16 -8.28
N ARG A 110 6.97 -0.17 -7.64
CA ARG A 110 7.45 0.98 -6.86
C ARG A 110 7.64 2.26 -7.68
N GLY A 111 7.88 2.10 -8.98
CA GLY A 111 8.01 3.22 -9.91
C GLY A 111 6.67 3.81 -10.35
N THR A 112 5.56 3.11 -10.10
CA THR A 112 4.24 3.54 -10.55
C THR A 112 3.62 4.53 -9.59
N LYS A 113 3.27 5.70 -10.11
CA LYS A 113 2.54 6.75 -9.40
C LYS A 113 1.29 7.14 -10.16
N VAL A 114 0.22 7.41 -9.43
CA VAL A 114 -1.08 7.80 -9.96
C VAL A 114 -1.48 9.12 -9.31
N SER A 115 -1.91 10.06 -10.14
CA SER A 115 -2.56 11.28 -9.69
C SER A 115 -4.03 11.21 -10.04
N PHE A 116 -4.90 11.62 -9.13
CA PHE A 116 -6.35 11.50 -9.29
C PHE A 116 -7.09 12.65 -8.62
N GLN A 117 -8.38 12.77 -8.90
CA GLN A 117 -9.27 13.75 -8.28
C GLN A 117 -10.52 13.08 -7.73
N ILE A 118 -10.86 13.39 -6.47
CA ILE A 118 -11.96 12.74 -5.75
C ILE A 118 -13.31 13.15 -6.37
N PHE A 119 -14.18 12.17 -6.63
CA PHE A 119 -15.55 12.41 -7.04
C PHE A 119 -16.37 13.01 -5.90
N GLN A 120 -17.30 13.90 -6.24
CA GLN A 120 -18.37 14.29 -5.32
C GLN A 120 -19.52 13.29 -5.46
N LEU A 121 -19.69 12.40 -4.48
CA LEU A 121 -20.78 11.43 -4.45
C LEU A 121 -21.99 11.99 -3.70
N LEU A 122 -23.17 11.69 -4.23
CA LEU A 122 -24.48 12.03 -3.68
C LEU A 122 -25.30 10.75 -3.49
N SER A 123 -26.35 10.83 -2.69
CA SER A 123 -27.31 9.72 -2.59
C SER A 123 -28.05 9.57 -3.92
N THR A 124 -28.25 8.33 -4.37
CA THR A 124 -29.06 8.05 -5.56
C THR A 124 -30.53 8.25 -5.23
N ASP A 125 -31.30 8.76 -6.19
CA ASP A 125 -32.77 8.85 -6.10
C ASP A 125 -33.42 7.71 -6.91
N SER A 126 -34.73 7.57 -6.78
CA SER A 126 -35.49 6.58 -7.57
C SER A 126 -35.46 6.86 -9.07
N GLU A 127 -35.14 8.10 -9.47
CA GLU A 127 -35.00 8.46 -10.87
C GLU A 127 -33.70 7.97 -11.47
N ASP A 128 -32.61 7.82 -10.72
CA ASP A 128 -31.35 7.31 -11.24
C ASP A 128 -31.27 5.78 -11.21
N ASP A 129 -31.76 5.17 -10.13
CA ASP A 129 -31.83 3.72 -9.95
C ASP A 129 -33.21 3.26 -9.42
N PRO A 130 -34.15 2.92 -10.32
CA PRO A 130 -35.47 2.42 -9.93
C PRO A 130 -35.42 1.08 -9.20
N ALA A 131 -34.34 0.31 -9.34
CA ALA A 131 -34.17 -0.94 -8.61
C ALA A 131 -33.79 -0.69 -7.14
N GLY A 132 -33.32 0.51 -6.80
CA GLY A 132 -32.91 0.88 -5.44
C GLY A 132 -31.72 0.06 -4.90
N GLN A 133 -30.88 -0.46 -5.79
CA GLN A 133 -29.71 -1.30 -5.44
C GLN A 133 -28.43 -0.48 -5.30
N LEU A 134 -28.35 0.67 -5.97
CA LEU A 134 -27.19 1.55 -6.08
C LEU A 134 -27.52 2.87 -5.39
N ASP A 135 -27.06 3.04 -4.17
CA ASP A 135 -27.39 4.15 -3.27
C ASP A 135 -26.44 5.35 -3.36
N TRP A 136 -25.39 5.28 -4.19
CA TRP A 136 -24.51 6.41 -4.47
C TRP A 136 -24.36 6.71 -5.95
N LYS A 137 -24.41 8.00 -6.30
CA LYS A 137 -24.16 8.50 -7.66
C LYS A 137 -23.06 9.55 -7.69
N TRP A 138 -22.29 9.59 -8.77
CA TRP A 138 -21.36 10.69 -9.03
C TRP A 138 -22.12 11.93 -9.52
N SER A 139 -21.96 13.06 -8.84
CA SER A 139 -22.62 14.34 -9.19
C SER A 139 -22.08 15.04 -10.44
N LEU A 140 -21.20 14.39 -11.22
CA LEU A 140 -20.44 14.98 -12.33
C LEU A 140 -19.48 16.09 -11.92
N ARG A 141 -19.25 16.24 -10.61
CA ARG A 141 -18.31 17.21 -10.03
C ARG A 141 -17.19 16.50 -9.30
N PHE A 142 -16.11 17.24 -9.11
CA PHE A 142 -14.90 16.79 -8.43
C PHE A 142 -14.61 17.68 -7.24
N ASP A 143 -13.90 17.14 -6.24
CA ASP A 143 -13.29 17.98 -5.22
C ASP A 143 -12.24 18.89 -5.87
N SER A 144 -12.13 20.12 -5.37
CA SER A 144 -11.23 21.18 -5.86
C SER A 144 -9.76 20.76 -5.97
N LYS A 145 -9.31 19.83 -5.11
CA LYS A 145 -7.90 19.47 -4.99
C LYS A 145 -7.58 18.12 -5.64
N SER A 146 -6.73 18.16 -6.67
CA SER A 146 -6.08 16.94 -7.18
C SER A 146 -5.08 16.37 -6.18
N ILE A 147 -5.08 15.05 -6.02
CA ILE A 147 -4.07 14.32 -5.25
C ILE A 147 -3.03 13.79 -6.23
N ARG A 148 -1.75 14.04 -5.93
CA ARG A 148 -0.64 13.73 -6.83
C ARG A 148 0.27 12.67 -6.24
N ASP A 149 0.95 11.97 -7.15
CA ASP A 149 2.05 11.05 -6.83
C ASP A 149 1.70 9.93 -5.84
N VAL A 150 0.45 9.45 -5.87
CA VAL A 150 0.01 8.34 -5.02
C VAL A 150 0.61 7.04 -5.56
N PRO A 151 1.27 6.20 -4.73
CA PRO A 151 1.81 4.92 -5.19
C PRO A 151 0.71 4.07 -5.82
N GLY A 152 0.99 3.47 -6.99
CA GLY A 152 0.00 2.68 -7.72
C GLY A 152 -0.59 1.53 -6.89
N CYS A 153 0.20 0.92 -6.00
CA CYS A 153 -0.27 -0.12 -5.08
C CYS A 153 -1.36 0.34 -4.08
N LEU A 154 -1.63 1.64 -3.96
CA LEU A 154 -2.72 2.19 -3.14
C LEU A 154 -4.01 2.45 -3.94
N VAL A 155 -3.97 2.22 -5.24
CA VAL A 155 -5.06 2.52 -6.16
C VAL A 155 -5.73 1.22 -6.57
N TYR A 156 -7.04 1.15 -6.36
CA TYR A 156 -7.86 0.00 -6.72
C TYR A 156 -8.77 0.39 -7.91
N PRO A 157 -8.56 -0.18 -9.10
CA PRO A 157 -9.43 0.05 -10.25
C PRO A 157 -10.88 -0.30 -9.95
N LEU A 158 -11.81 0.56 -10.33
CA LEU A 158 -13.24 0.30 -10.20
C LEU A 158 -13.90 0.14 -11.56
N ASN A 159 -14.98 -0.64 -11.56
CA ASN A 159 -15.86 -0.79 -12.70
C ASN A 159 -17.29 -0.44 -12.28
N PRO A 160 -17.65 0.85 -12.23
CA PRO A 160 -18.97 1.27 -11.78
C PRO A 160 -20.06 0.90 -12.78
N THR A 161 -21.29 0.81 -12.29
CA THR A 161 -22.46 0.78 -13.17
C THR A 161 -22.64 2.18 -13.77
N ILE A 162 -22.95 2.27 -15.06
CA ILE A 162 -23.11 3.55 -15.77
C ILE A 162 -24.58 3.74 -16.10
N SER A 163 -25.13 4.86 -15.64
CA SER A 163 -26.45 5.35 -16.06
C SER A 163 -26.31 6.39 -17.15
N ASN A 164 -27.03 6.20 -18.26
CA ASN A 164 -27.08 7.13 -19.39
C ASN A 164 -28.44 7.84 -19.49
N ARG A 165 -29.16 7.99 -18.38
CA ARG A 165 -30.51 8.58 -18.36
C ARG A 165 -30.56 9.98 -18.92
N VAL A 166 -29.53 10.78 -18.67
CA VAL A 166 -29.38 12.11 -19.27
C VAL A 166 -28.46 11.98 -20.49
N PRO A 167 -28.98 12.20 -21.72
CA PRO A 167 -28.17 12.11 -22.93
C PRO A 167 -26.92 12.99 -22.84
N GLY A 168 -25.77 12.39 -23.15
CA GLY A 168 -24.46 13.06 -23.11
C GLY A 168 -23.84 13.23 -21.73
N LYS A 169 -24.47 12.74 -20.65
CA LYS A 169 -23.95 12.82 -19.28
C LYS A 169 -23.99 11.46 -18.59
N PRO A 170 -23.01 10.57 -18.87
CA PRO A 170 -22.91 9.29 -18.19
C PRO A 170 -22.61 9.52 -16.70
N THR A 171 -23.43 8.93 -15.83
CA THR A 171 -23.28 9.01 -14.37
C THR A 171 -22.84 7.67 -13.82
N TYR A 172 -21.85 7.68 -12.92
CA TYR A 172 -21.41 6.48 -12.21
C TYR A 172 -22.29 6.21 -11.00
N LEU A 173 -22.75 4.96 -10.88
CA LEU A 173 -23.56 4.46 -9.79
C LEU A 173 -22.79 3.38 -9.00
N PHE A 174 -22.92 3.43 -7.68
CA PHE A 174 -22.23 2.54 -6.74
C PHE A 174 -23.21 2.05 -5.66
N SER A 175 -22.96 0.84 -5.16
CA SER A 175 -23.61 0.32 -3.96
C SER A 175 -22.71 0.49 -2.74
N SER A 176 -23.27 0.91 -1.62
CA SER A 176 -22.58 1.01 -0.32
C SER A 176 -21.92 -0.30 0.06
N GLU A 177 -22.55 -1.44 -0.22
CA GLU A 177 -22.00 -2.74 0.12
C GLU A 177 -20.69 -3.01 -0.62
N VAL A 178 -20.66 -2.73 -1.92
CA VAL A 178 -19.46 -2.86 -2.75
C VAL A 178 -18.38 -1.91 -2.24
N LEU A 179 -18.73 -0.66 -1.96
CA LEU A 179 -17.77 0.34 -1.48
C LEU A 179 -17.18 -0.03 -0.10
N VAL A 180 -18.00 -0.47 0.84
CA VAL A 180 -17.54 -0.94 2.17
C VAL A 180 -16.61 -2.16 2.02
N THR A 181 -16.92 -3.08 1.11
CA THR A 181 -16.09 -4.26 0.81
C THR A 181 -14.75 -3.87 0.18
N VAL A 182 -14.77 -2.95 -0.79
CA VAL A 182 -13.56 -2.40 -1.40
C VAL A 182 -12.70 -1.69 -0.34
N ALA A 183 -13.31 -0.92 0.55
CA ALA A 183 -12.62 -0.24 1.64
C ALA A 183 -11.88 -1.22 2.56
N ALA A 184 -12.55 -2.30 2.98
CA ALA A 184 -11.95 -3.36 3.78
C ALA A 184 -10.81 -4.09 3.04
N SER A 185 -10.99 -4.37 1.75
CA SER A 185 -9.98 -5.04 0.92
C SER A 185 -8.71 -4.21 0.75
N ILE A 186 -8.84 -2.93 0.39
CA ILE A 186 -7.67 -2.02 0.25
C ILE A 186 -6.97 -1.87 1.60
N HIS A 187 -7.72 -1.77 2.68
CA HIS A 187 -7.15 -1.66 4.02
C HIS A 187 -6.36 -2.91 4.44
N SER A 188 -6.86 -4.11 4.16
CA SER A 188 -6.12 -5.35 4.39
C SER A 188 -4.80 -5.38 3.61
N GLN A 189 -4.81 -4.89 2.36
CA GLN A 189 -3.60 -4.77 1.54
C GLN A 189 -2.61 -3.74 2.11
N LEU A 190 -3.11 -2.62 2.64
CA LEU A 190 -2.31 -1.58 3.29
C LEU A 190 -1.54 -2.12 4.50
N ASN A 191 -2.16 -2.96 5.32
CA ASN A 191 -1.50 -3.60 6.45
C ASN A 191 -0.36 -4.53 5.98
N GLY A 192 -0.52 -5.14 4.81
CA GLY A 192 0.53 -5.89 4.13
C GLY A 192 1.64 -5.03 3.52
N SER A 193 1.42 -3.73 3.30
CA SER A 193 2.31 -2.80 2.58
C SER A 193 2.77 -1.60 3.46
N VAL A 194 3.55 -1.85 4.51
CA VAL A 194 4.03 -0.88 5.52
C VAL A 194 4.84 0.33 4.99
N ASN A 195 5.10 0.49 3.69
CA ASN A 195 5.81 1.68 3.15
C ASN A 195 4.89 2.80 2.70
N THR A 196 3.62 2.49 2.45
CA THR A 196 2.77 3.38 1.67
C THR A 196 1.74 3.97 2.59
N THR A 197 2.04 5.17 3.05
CA THR A 197 1.10 5.99 3.80
C THR A 197 0.02 6.49 2.85
N PRO A 198 -1.27 6.24 3.14
CA PRO A 198 -2.36 6.84 2.39
C PRO A 198 -2.22 8.37 2.31
N PRO A 199 -2.55 8.99 1.17
CA PRO A 199 -2.43 10.44 1.03
C PRO A 199 -3.37 11.16 2.00
N THR A 200 -2.93 12.29 2.54
CA THR A 200 -3.73 13.13 3.43
C THR A 200 -4.56 14.13 2.64
N VAL A 201 -5.85 14.20 2.94
CA VAL A 201 -6.80 15.14 2.35
C VAL A 201 -7.41 16.03 3.42
N GLN A 202 -7.64 17.29 3.05
CA GLN A 202 -8.40 18.20 3.89
C GLN A 202 -9.88 17.87 3.75
N ARG A 203 -10.63 18.06 4.83
CA ARG A 203 -12.09 17.99 4.77
C ARG A 203 -12.59 19.09 3.83
N SER A 204 -13.50 18.72 2.95
CA SER A 204 -14.25 19.63 2.10
C SER A 204 -15.74 19.55 2.45
N GLU A 205 -16.57 20.34 1.76
CA GLU A 205 -18.03 20.27 1.92
C GLU A 205 -18.59 18.91 1.49
N THR A 206 -17.91 18.24 0.55
CA THR A 206 -18.38 16.99 -0.08
C THR A 206 -17.56 15.77 0.33
N PHE A 207 -16.42 15.95 1.01
CA PHE A 207 -15.57 14.86 1.50
C PHE A 207 -15.15 15.06 2.97
N PRO A 208 -15.20 14.03 3.84
CA PRO A 208 -15.64 12.65 3.56
C PRO A 208 -17.11 12.60 3.17
N TYR A 209 -17.48 11.59 2.38
CA TYR A 209 -18.85 11.39 1.93
C TYR A 209 -19.81 11.35 3.11
N ARG A 210 -21.02 11.89 2.97
CA ARG A 210 -22.02 11.93 4.06
C ARG A 210 -23.33 11.36 3.59
N SER A 211 -23.99 10.57 4.43
CA SER A 211 -25.35 10.13 4.14
C SER A 211 -26.27 11.35 4.22
N GLU A 212 -27.07 11.60 3.18
CA GLU A 212 -27.97 12.75 3.07
C GLU A 212 -29.17 12.72 4.04
N VAL A 213 -29.19 11.82 5.02
CA VAL A 213 -30.22 11.81 6.08
C VAL A 213 -30.15 13.16 6.81
N ARG A 214 -31.07 14.06 6.41
CA ARG A 214 -31.01 15.53 6.31
C ARG A 214 -30.57 16.35 7.53
N ARG A 215 -30.20 15.72 8.64
CA ARG A 215 -29.77 16.41 9.88
C ARG A 215 -28.55 15.80 10.57
N SER A 216 -28.17 14.56 10.25
CA SER A 216 -27.11 13.89 11.01
C SER A 216 -25.71 14.03 10.39
N GLY A 217 -25.60 14.22 9.08
CA GLY A 217 -24.34 14.50 8.38
C GLY A 217 -23.22 13.52 8.69
N LYS A 218 -23.54 12.24 8.95
CA LYS A 218 -22.55 11.23 9.36
C LYS A 218 -21.63 10.89 8.19
N ALA A 219 -20.32 10.81 8.44
CA ALA A 219 -19.32 10.43 7.47
C ALA A 219 -19.43 8.93 7.12
N CYS A 220 -19.37 8.63 5.82
CA CYS A 220 -19.50 7.28 5.27
C CYS A 220 -18.15 6.74 4.81
N PHE A 221 -18.10 5.42 4.64
CA PHE A 221 -16.93 4.65 4.17
C PHE A 221 -15.69 4.83 5.03
N HIS A 222 -15.92 4.87 6.34
CA HIS A 222 -14.87 4.91 7.33
C HIS A 222 -14.17 3.56 7.39
N VAL A 223 -12.85 3.58 7.39
CA VAL A 223 -12.01 2.40 7.49
C VAL A 223 -11.44 2.33 8.89
N GLU A 224 -11.91 1.34 9.63
CA GLU A 224 -11.39 1.07 10.96
C GLU A 224 -10.02 0.41 10.81
N PRO A 225 -8.95 0.98 11.41
CA PRO A 225 -7.69 0.29 11.47
C PRO A 225 -7.89 -1.02 12.22
N ASP A 226 -7.30 -2.10 11.69
CA ASP A 226 -7.17 -3.36 12.41
C ASP A 226 -6.11 -3.13 13.48
N LEU A 227 -6.50 -2.37 14.50
CA LEU A 227 -5.83 -2.42 15.78
C LEU A 227 -6.11 -3.82 16.26
N GLY A 228 -5.16 -4.71 15.99
CA GLY A 228 -5.21 -6.11 16.39
C GLY A 228 -5.76 -6.19 17.80
N ARG A 229 -6.56 -7.22 18.05
CA ARG A 229 -7.25 -7.51 19.33
C ARG A 229 -6.29 -7.69 20.53
N SER A 230 -5.08 -7.13 20.52
CA SER A 230 -4.23 -6.95 21.68
C SER A 230 -4.88 -5.95 22.64
N HIS A 231 -5.74 -6.52 23.49
CA HIS A 231 -6.15 -6.11 24.82
C HIS A 231 -5.59 -4.77 25.32
N GLY A 232 -6.43 -3.75 25.26
CA GLY A 232 -6.17 -2.46 25.91
C GLY A 232 -7.11 -1.41 25.37
N ARG A 233 -8.25 -1.26 26.03
CA ARG A 233 -9.32 -0.30 25.74
C ARG A 233 -8.89 1.15 26.03
N GLY A 234 -7.75 1.56 25.50
CA GLY A 234 -7.23 2.92 25.56
C GLY A 234 -7.52 3.59 24.23
N GLU A 235 -8.50 4.48 24.21
CA GLU A 235 -8.80 5.36 23.07
C GLU A 235 -7.52 6.00 22.54
N LEU A 236 -6.99 5.47 21.43
CA LEU A 236 -5.83 6.01 20.73
C LEU A 236 -6.24 7.36 20.15
N GLY A 237 -5.80 8.43 20.84
CA GLY A 237 -6.14 9.79 20.49
C GLY A 237 -5.59 10.19 19.12
N ASP A 238 -6.49 10.46 18.19
CA ASP A 238 -6.61 11.63 17.31
C ASP A 238 -5.40 12.22 16.56
N SER A 239 -4.27 11.51 16.42
CA SER A 239 -3.16 11.96 15.57
C SER A 239 -2.50 10.78 14.85
N PHE A 240 -3.27 10.09 14.01
CA PHE A 240 -2.81 8.91 13.26
C PHE A 240 -1.69 9.25 12.25
N LEU A 241 -1.55 10.51 11.80
CA LEU A 241 -0.37 10.92 11.02
C LEU A 241 0.94 10.86 11.82
N ASP A 242 0.84 10.91 13.15
CA ASP A 242 1.91 10.60 14.09
C ASP A 242 1.83 9.16 14.60
N SER A 243 1.11 8.26 13.89
CA SER A 243 0.98 6.88 14.32
C SER A 243 2.37 6.32 14.58
N PRO A 244 2.62 5.86 15.82
CA PRO A 244 3.92 5.34 16.18
C PRO A 244 4.28 4.22 15.20
N PHE A 245 5.57 4.14 14.87
CA PHE A 245 6.12 2.94 14.26
C PHE A 245 5.93 1.79 15.26
N LEU A 246 5.13 0.80 14.90
CA LEU A 246 4.92 -0.39 15.71
C LEU A 246 6.02 -1.40 15.38
N CYS A 247 6.82 -1.80 16.38
CA CYS A 247 7.80 -2.85 16.18
C CYS A 247 7.11 -4.21 16.07
N ALA A 248 7.17 -4.82 14.88
CA ALA A 248 6.58 -6.12 14.60
C ALA A 248 7.31 -7.30 15.30
N LYS A 249 8.51 -7.06 15.83
CA LYS A 249 9.32 -8.07 16.55
C LYS A 249 9.05 -8.09 18.06
N CYS A 250 8.41 -7.05 18.59
CA CYS A 250 7.93 -7.06 19.96
C CYS A 250 6.54 -7.68 20.05
N ASP A 251 6.33 -8.49 21.07
CA ASP A 251 5.02 -8.97 21.50
C ASP A 251 4.82 -8.63 23.00
N PRO A 252 3.85 -7.77 23.36
CA PRO A 252 2.99 -7.00 22.46
C PRO A 252 3.78 -5.97 21.63
N HIS A 253 3.21 -5.53 20.50
CA HIS A 253 3.85 -4.54 19.63
C HIS A 253 4.14 -3.23 20.38
N VAL A 254 5.39 -2.79 20.33
CA VAL A 254 5.83 -1.56 21.02
C VAL A 254 5.68 -0.35 20.07
N PRO A 255 4.95 0.70 20.48
CA PRO A 255 4.84 1.95 19.72
C PRO A 255 6.08 2.83 19.91
N ILE A 256 6.73 3.19 18.81
CA ILE A 256 7.93 4.02 18.78
C ILE A 256 7.65 5.29 17.97
N SER A 257 7.98 6.45 18.53
CA SER A 257 7.72 7.72 17.85
C SER A 257 8.64 7.90 16.63
N LYS A 258 8.05 8.10 15.44
CA LYS A 258 8.80 8.44 14.21
C LYS A 258 9.49 9.81 14.28
N LYS A 259 9.10 10.68 15.22
CA LYS A 259 9.73 12.00 15.41
C LYS A 259 11.14 11.90 15.98
N ASN A 260 11.45 10.81 16.68
CA ASN A 260 12.76 10.58 17.26
C ASN A 260 13.39 9.33 16.64
N TYR A 261 14.14 9.53 15.54
CA TYR A 261 14.82 8.44 14.84
C TYR A 261 15.78 7.68 15.74
N GLN A 262 16.36 8.35 16.72
CA GLN A 262 17.32 7.74 17.63
C GLN A 262 16.66 6.66 18.48
N ARG A 263 15.41 6.86 18.93
CA ARG A 263 14.62 5.82 19.61
C ARG A 263 14.32 4.62 18.73
N ILE A 264 14.13 4.82 17.43
CA ILE A 264 13.95 3.71 16.47
C ILE A 264 15.27 2.94 16.32
N LEU A 265 16.40 3.63 16.20
CA LEU A 265 17.72 3.02 16.11
C LEU A 265 18.10 2.28 17.38
N GLU A 266 17.82 2.83 18.56
CA GLU A 266 18.01 2.17 19.85
C GLU A 266 17.17 0.91 19.96
N HIS A 267 15.87 1.00 19.69
CA HIS A 267 14.96 -0.13 19.81
C HIS A 267 15.33 -1.26 18.84
N ASN A 268 15.52 -0.93 17.56
CA ASN A 268 15.90 -1.92 16.56
C ASN A 268 17.34 -2.41 16.78
N GLY A 269 18.26 -1.55 17.21
CA GLY A 269 19.62 -1.94 17.57
C GLY A 269 19.63 -2.97 18.71
N ALA A 270 18.76 -2.81 19.71
CA ALA A 270 18.59 -3.78 20.77
C ALA A 270 18.10 -5.14 20.24
N HIS A 271 17.15 -5.16 19.29
CA HIS A 271 16.77 -6.38 18.60
C HIS A 271 17.95 -7.03 17.86
N ILE A 272 18.74 -6.25 17.10
CA ILE A 272 19.88 -6.78 16.34
C ILE A 272 20.94 -7.42 17.25
N LEU A 273 21.13 -6.89 18.45
CA LEU A 273 22.15 -7.35 19.40
C LEU A 273 21.68 -8.50 20.31
N TYR A 274 20.41 -8.50 20.72
CA TYR A 274 19.93 -9.34 21.84
C TYR A 274 18.66 -10.15 21.54
N ASP A 275 18.04 -10.01 20.37
CA ASP A 275 16.87 -10.82 19.98
C ASP A 275 17.29 -12.06 19.21
N ASP A 276 17.18 -13.23 19.83
CA ASP A 276 17.50 -14.52 19.21
C ASP A 276 16.65 -14.82 17.97
N SER A 277 15.48 -14.18 17.82
CA SER A 277 14.62 -14.32 16.62
C SER A 277 15.10 -13.48 15.42
N VAL A 278 16.14 -12.67 15.60
CA VAL A 278 16.74 -11.82 14.58
C VAL A 278 18.15 -12.33 14.27
N ALA A 279 18.25 -13.18 13.26
CA ALA A 279 19.53 -13.76 12.88
C ALA A 279 20.51 -12.68 12.37
N ALA A 280 21.66 -12.55 13.02
CA ALA A 280 22.70 -11.58 12.60
C ALA A 280 23.20 -11.84 11.16
N THR A 281 23.15 -13.10 10.69
CA THR A 281 23.50 -13.51 9.32
C THR A 281 22.65 -12.82 8.26
N ASP A 282 21.44 -12.42 8.61
CA ASP A 282 20.50 -11.76 7.72
C ASP A 282 20.83 -10.28 7.50
N GLN A 283 21.80 -9.72 8.26
CA GLN A 283 22.17 -8.31 8.23
C GLN A 283 20.94 -7.39 8.31
N PRO A 284 20.13 -7.51 9.39
CA PRO A 284 18.87 -6.79 9.55
C PRO A 284 19.03 -5.27 9.49
N CYS A 285 18.07 -4.59 8.86
CA CYS A 285 18.07 -3.13 8.77
C CYS A 285 17.83 -2.44 10.12
N GLY A 286 18.67 -1.48 10.50
CA GLY A 286 18.51 -0.68 11.73
C GLY A 286 17.22 0.17 11.81
N LEU A 287 16.48 0.38 10.71
CA LEU A 287 15.21 1.13 10.71
C LEU A 287 13.94 0.27 10.69
N CYS A 288 14.03 -0.96 10.17
CA CYS A 288 12.84 -1.79 9.96
C CYS A 288 13.05 -3.30 10.17
N LEU A 289 14.24 -3.71 10.60
CA LEU A 289 14.66 -5.09 10.89
C LEU A 289 14.51 -6.08 9.72
N ARG A 290 14.23 -5.61 8.50
CA ARG A 290 14.20 -6.48 7.32
C ARG A 290 15.60 -6.94 6.94
N PRO A 291 15.74 -8.18 6.47
CA PRO A 291 17.03 -8.75 6.09
C PRO A 291 17.59 -8.10 4.82
N PHE A 292 18.90 -8.13 4.66
CA PHE A 292 19.56 -7.93 3.37
C PHE A 292 19.30 -9.14 2.46
N PRO A 293 19.04 -8.98 1.14
CA PRO A 293 19.03 -7.75 0.35
C PRO A 293 17.63 -7.10 0.25
N MET A 294 16.66 -7.49 1.06
CA MET A 294 15.29 -6.93 0.99
C MET A 294 15.23 -5.46 1.40
N CYS A 295 16.20 -5.01 2.19
CA CYS A 295 16.36 -3.63 2.60
C CYS A 295 17.81 -3.18 2.39
N THR A 296 18.02 -2.33 1.40
CA THR A 296 19.33 -1.80 0.98
C THR A 296 19.34 -0.28 1.04
N PHE A 297 20.54 0.27 1.22
CA PHE A 297 20.78 1.69 1.22
C PHE A 297 21.84 2.03 0.18
N VAL A 298 21.71 3.19 -0.44
CA VAL A 298 22.67 3.71 -1.41
C VAL A 298 23.14 5.06 -0.89
N PHE A 299 24.45 5.31 -0.95
CA PHE A 299 24.99 6.63 -0.68
C PHE A 299 25.15 7.43 -1.98
N GLN A 300 24.81 8.72 -1.92
CA GLN A 300 25.12 9.71 -2.93
C GLN A 300 26.16 10.68 -2.40
N LYS A 301 27.11 11.05 -3.26
CA LYS A 301 28.02 12.17 -3.00
C LYS A 301 27.31 13.47 -3.34
N LYS A 302 27.28 14.41 -2.39
CA LYS A 302 26.86 15.78 -2.69
C LYS A 302 27.94 16.49 -3.50
N ALA A 303 27.54 17.52 -4.26
CA ALA A 303 28.49 18.37 -4.96
C ALA A 303 29.45 19.04 -3.96
N GLY A 304 30.75 18.97 -4.24
CA GLY A 304 31.83 19.44 -3.37
C GLY A 304 32.71 18.30 -2.85
N SER A 305 34.03 18.45 -2.93
CA SER A 305 35.01 17.43 -2.52
C SER A 305 34.94 17.07 -1.03
N ALA A 306 34.49 18.00 -0.19
CA ALA A 306 34.35 17.82 1.25
C ALA A 306 32.91 17.46 1.71
N ALA A 307 31.97 17.27 0.77
CA ALA A 307 30.58 17.07 1.16
C ALA A 307 30.37 15.68 1.76
N ALA A 308 29.81 15.65 2.97
CA ALA A 308 29.45 14.40 3.64
C ALA A 308 28.52 13.56 2.75
N ARG A 309 28.78 12.24 2.70
CA ARG A 309 27.90 11.28 2.02
C ARG A 309 26.48 11.42 2.59
N GLN A 310 25.49 11.35 1.72
CA GLN A 310 24.09 11.34 2.12
C GLN A 310 23.41 10.08 1.62
N ILE A 311 22.37 9.64 2.32
CA ILE A 311 21.54 8.53 1.86
C ILE A 311 20.76 9.00 0.64
N ASP A 312 20.85 8.24 -0.43
CA ASP A 312 19.98 8.37 -1.59
C ASP A 312 18.70 7.58 -1.33
N TRP A 313 17.70 8.27 -0.78
CA TRP A 313 16.40 7.69 -0.49
C TRP A 313 15.63 7.26 -1.75
N THR A 314 16.01 7.75 -2.92
CA THR A 314 15.39 7.40 -4.20
C THR A 314 15.79 5.98 -4.61
N HIS A 315 17.06 5.64 -4.41
CA HIS A 315 17.62 4.33 -4.75
C HIS A 315 17.66 3.34 -3.58
N SER A 316 17.45 3.82 -2.35
CA SER A 316 17.34 2.96 -1.16
C SER A 316 15.98 2.27 -1.10
N THR A 317 15.94 1.04 -0.56
CA THR A 317 14.74 0.18 -0.60
C THR A 317 14.04 0.00 0.75
N CYS A 318 14.48 0.74 1.78
CA CYS A 318 14.00 0.60 3.15
C CYS A 318 12.48 0.75 3.31
N ARG A 319 11.90 -0.10 4.17
CA ARG A 319 10.46 -0.13 4.48
C ARG A 319 9.98 1.15 5.16
N ASN A 320 10.83 1.70 6.01
CA ASN A 320 10.54 2.82 6.88
C ASN A 320 11.63 3.89 6.69
N PRO A 321 11.65 4.60 5.54
CA PRO A 321 12.68 5.59 5.28
C PRO A 321 12.51 6.75 6.25
N LEU A 322 13.52 6.97 7.09
CA LEU A 322 13.53 8.02 8.07
C LEU A 322 14.71 8.93 7.82
N LYS A 323 14.45 10.23 7.66
CA LYS A 323 15.53 11.21 7.49
C LYS A 323 16.20 11.44 8.84
N PHE A 324 17.49 11.13 8.94
CA PHE A 324 18.29 11.40 10.12
C PHE A 324 19.72 11.81 9.75
N GLN A 325 20.43 12.39 10.71
CA GLN A 325 21.82 12.79 10.54
C GLN A 325 22.74 11.64 10.99
N MET A 326 23.52 11.08 10.07
CA MET A 326 24.40 9.96 10.38
C MET A 326 25.44 10.31 11.45
N ALA A 327 25.96 11.55 11.45
CA ALA A 327 26.94 12.01 12.44
C ALA A 327 26.38 12.10 13.86
N ALA A 328 25.06 12.26 14.02
CA ALA A 328 24.40 12.21 15.31
C ALA A 328 24.16 10.76 15.73
N ALA A 329 23.71 9.90 14.80
CA ALA A 329 23.52 8.47 15.03
C ALA A 329 24.83 7.71 15.30
N SER A 330 25.99 8.24 14.89
CA SER A 330 27.30 7.64 15.13
C SER A 330 27.88 7.96 16.51
N ARG A 331 27.18 8.74 17.35
CA ARG A 331 27.66 9.16 18.67
C ARG A 331 26.82 8.51 19.76
N SER A 332 27.47 7.79 20.65
CA SER A 332 26.82 7.29 21.87
C SER A 332 26.69 8.43 22.87
N SER A 333 25.54 8.53 23.50
CA SER A 333 25.30 9.42 24.65
C SER A 333 24.64 8.63 25.78
N GLU A 334 24.49 9.27 26.94
CA GLU A 334 23.79 8.66 28.07
C GLU A 334 22.30 8.45 27.77
N THR A 335 21.66 9.39 27.08
CA THR A 335 20.24 9.32 26.73
C THR A 335 19.95 8.52 25.47
N SER A 336 21.00 8.26 24.67
CA SER A 336 20.95 7.55 23.41
C SER A 336 22.22 6.71 23.23
N PRO A 337 22.24 5.47 23.77
CA PRO A 337 23.46 4.66 23.75
C PRO A 337 23.83 4.11 22.37
N CYS A 338 22.86 3.97 21.46
CA CYS A 338 23.02 3.30 20.18
C CYS A 338 23.89 4.10 19.19
N THR A 339 24.98 3.48 18.73
CA THR A 339 25.82 3.96 17.61
C THR A 339 25.51 3.25 16.30
N ASN A 340 24.37 2.55 16.20
CA ASN A 340 24.01 1.84 14.98
C ASN A 340 23.67 2.83 13.85
N HIS A 341 24.57 2.96 12.88
CA HIS A 341 24.41 3.87 11.75
C HIS A 341 24.89 3.23 10.44
N LEU A 342 24.52 3.84 9.32
CA LEU A 342 24.95 3.37 8.00
C LEU A 342 26.40 3.79 7.72
N ILE A 343 27.20 2.85 7.23
CA ILE A 343 28.56 3.06 6.74
C ILE A 343 28.73 2.37 5.39
N GLN A 344 29.64 2.88 4.56
CA GLN A 344 30.08 2.15 3.38
C GLN A 344 31.08 1.10 3.84
N CYS A 345 30.99 -0.13 3.31
CA CYS A 345 31.95 -1.17 3.65
C CYS A 345 33.39 -0.64 3.48
N PRO A 346 34.25 -0.71 4.52
CA PRO A 346 35.62 -0.19 4.43
C PRO A 346 36.50 -0.88 3.39
N LEU A 347 36.12 -2.08 2.92
CA LEU A 347 36.81 -2.79 1.83
C LEU A 347 36.27 -2.42 0.43
N ASP A 348 35.43 -1.40 0.35
CA ASP A 348 34.87 -0.80 -0.87
C ASP A 348 34.17 -1.77 -1.84
N CYS A 349 33.48 -2.78 -1.32
CA CYS A 349 32.62 -3.66 -2.13
C CYS A 349 31.32 -2.99 -2.62
N GLY A 350 31.19 -1.67 -2.44
CA GLY A 350 30.02 -0.88 -2.84
C GLY A 350 28.77 -1.07 -1.98
N ILE A 351 28.80 -1.92 -0.96
CA ILE A 351 27.65 -2.20 -0.08
C ILE A 351 27.63 -1.20 1.08
N VAL A 352 26.45 -0.63 1.36
CA VAL A 352 26.18 0.17 2.57
C VAL A 352 25.56 -0.73 3.63
N ILE A 353 26.16 -0.73 4.82
CA ILE A 353 25.85 -1.63 5.92
C ILE A 353 25.60 -0.85 7.21
N TRP A 354 24.81 -1.43 8.11
CA TRP A 354 24.66 -0.95 9.47
C TRP A 354 25.88 -1.37 10.30
N THR A 355 26.39 -0.51 11.18
CA THR A 355 27.61 -0.80 11.96
C THR A 355 27.49 -2.07 12.80
N TYR A 356 26.32 -2.35 13.39
CA TYR A 356 26.12 -3.61 14.14
C TYR A 356 26.18 -4.87 13.26
N ASN A 357 26.00 -4.73 11.94
CA ASN A 357 26.09 -5.85 10.99
C ASN A 357 27.49 -5.98 10.36
N LEU A 358 28.45 -5.10 10.68
CA LEU A 358 29.75 -5.03 10.02
C LEU A 358 30.55 -6.33 10.15
N THR A 359 30.60 -6.88 11.37
CA THR A 359 31.28 -8.15 11.64
C THR A 359 30.70 -9.30 10.80
N THR A 360 29.37 -9.40 10.75
CA THR A 360 28.69 -10.45 9.97
C THR A 360 28.92 -10.26 8.47
N HIS A 361 28.84 -9.02 7.98
CA HIS A 361 29.15 -8.67 6.59
C HIS A 361 30.56 -9.13 6.18
N TYR A 362 31.56 -8.88 7.03
CA TYR A 362 32.96 -9.27 6.78
C TYR A 362 33.14 -10.78 6.69
N ARG A 363 32.47 -11.53 7.58
CA ARG A 363 32.49 -12.99 7.54
C ARG A 363 31.86 -13.54 6.26
N LEU A 364 30.72 -12.98 5.85
CA LEU A 364 29.94 -13.51 4.72
C LEU A 364 30.49 -13.13 3.34
N TYR A 365 30.99 -11.90 3.17
CA TYR A 365 31.37 -11.39 1.85
C TYR A 365 32.87 -11.21 1.64
N HIS A 366 33.66 -11.22 2.71
CA HIS A 366 35.11 -10.99 2.63
C HIS A 366 35.95 -12.17 3.14
N ASN A 367 35.32 -13.29 3.54
CA ASN A 367 35.99 -14.49 4.06
C ASN A 367 37.02 -14.19 5.17
N LEU A 368 36.82 -13.10 5.92
CA LEU A 368 37.77 -12.67 6.94
C LEU A 368 37.61 -13.53 8.18
N LYS A 369 38.63 -14.35 8.47
CA LYS A 369 38.67 -15.20 9.66
C LYS A 369 38.89 -14.41 10.96
N SER A 370 39.56 -13.25 10.90
CA SER A 370 39.90 -12.43 12.08
C SER A 370 39.23 -11.06 12.06
N LEU A 371 38.71 -10.64 13.22
CA LEU A 371 38.08 -9.34 13.47
C LEU A 371 39.10 -8.20 13.61
N ASN A 372 40.39 -8.51 13.73
CA ASN A 372 41.45 -7.51 13.92
C ASN A 372 41.58 -6.55 12.73
N ASN A 373 41.01 -6.89 11.58
CA ASN A 373 40.99 -6.05 10.38
C ASN A 373 39.82 -5.04 10.38
N ILE A 374 38.91 -5.11 11.35
CA ILE A 374 37.82 -4.14 11.48
C ILE A 374 38.36 -2.91 12.22
N PRO A 375 38.33 -1.71 11.61
CA PRO A 375 38.77 -0.49 12.28
C PRO A 375 38.11 -0.33 13.64
N LEU A 376 38.90 -0.04 14.68
CA LEU A 376 38.43 0.15 16.06
C LEU A 376 37.27 1.15 16.16
N VAL A 377 37.24 2.15 15.28
CA VAL A 377 36.18 3.18 15.21
C VAL A 377 34.78 2.61 14.94
N TYR A 378 34.68 1.38 14.40
CA TYR A 378 33.41 0.72 14.14
C TYR A 378 33.08 -0.41 15.12
N GLN A 379 33.96 -0.69 16.08
CA GLN A 379 33.70 -1.71 17.09
C GLN A 379 32.75 -1.13 18.15
N THR A 380 31.70 -1.89 18.47
CA THR A 380 30.77 -1.52 19.53
C THR A 380 31.47 -1.64 20.88
N THR A 381 31.54 -0.55 21.63
CA THR A 381 32.21 -0.53 22.93
C THR A 381 31.43 -1.35 23.97
N GLU A 382 32.11 -1.90 24.97
CA GLU A 382 31.46 -2.65 26.06
C GLU A 382 30.44 -1.78 26.84
N LEU A 383 30.77 -0.50 27.04
CA LEU A 383 29.85 0.46 27.66
C LEU A 383 28.55 0.61 26.86
N GLU A 384 28.66 0.67 25.53
CA GLU A 384 27.50 0.74 24.65
C GLU A 384 26.67 -0.55 24.71
N LEU A 385 27.31 -1.72 24.64
CA LEU A 385 26.63 -3.02 24.79
C LEU A 385 25.84 -3.07 26.11
N ASN A 386 26.49 -2.76 27.23
CA ASN A 386 25.84 -2.75 28.54
C ASN A 386 24.63 -1.80 28.61
N ARG A 387 24.68 -0.66 27.91
CA ARG A 387 23.54 0.27 27.83
C ARG A 387 22.44 -0.22 26.87
N MET A 388 22.81 -0.83 25.76
CA MET A 388 21.86 -1.40 24.81
C MET A 388 21.14 -2.62 25.38
N GLN A 389 21.79 -3.40 26.24
CA GLN A 389 21.15 -4.46 27.01
C GLN A 389 20.03 -3.90 27.91
N LYS A 390 20.26 -2.76 28.58
CA LYS A 390 19.20 -2.09 29.35
C LYS A 390 18.04 -1.62 28.47
N VAL A 391 18.31 -1.18 27.24
CA VAL A 391 17.26 -0.83 26.27
C VAL A 391 16.46 -2.08 25.89
N TRP A 392 17.14 -3.22 25.67
CA TRP A 392 16.50 -4.50 25.38
C TRP A 392 15.57 -4.95 26.52
N GLU A 393 16.06 -4.96 27.75
CA GLU A 393 15.29 -5.35 28.95
C GLU A 393 14.08 -4.44 29.16
N ASN A 394 14.22 -3.13 28.89
CA ASN A 394 13.15 -2.14 29.06
C ASN A 394 12.31 -1.89 27.81
N ARG A 395 12.45 -2.68 26.74
CA ARG A 395 11.82 -2.37 25.44
C ARG A 395 10.30 -2.29 25.50
N GLN A 396 9.66 -3.01 26.41
CA GLN A 396 8.21 -3.00 26.63
C GLN A 396 7.75 -1.87 27.56
N ASN A 397 8.65 -1.28 28.34
CA ASN A 397 8.36 -0.24 29.34
C ASN A 397 8.32 1.16 28.69
N TYR A 398 7.51 1.33 27.66
CA TYR A 398 7.38 2.64 27.02
C TYR A 398 6.50 3.56 27.88
N PRO A 399 7.02 4.71 28.35
CA PRO A 399 6.21 5.62 29.15
C PRO A 399 5.02 6.07 28.33
N ALA A 400 3.81 5.83 28.85
CA ALA A 400 2.58 6.31 28.22
C ALA A 400 2.74 7.83 28.02
N THR A 401 2.76 8.26 26.76
CA THR A 401 2.82 9.68 26.44
C THR A 401 1.61 10.34 27.09
N ARG A 402 1.86 11.25 28.03
CA ARG A 402 0.78 12.02 28.68
C ARG A 402 -0.03 12.68 27.56
N LYS A 403 -1.29 12.25 27.42
CA LYS A 403 -2.22 12.83 26.44
C LYS A 403 -2.29 14.33 26.73
N LYS A 404 -1.78 15.16 25.82
CA LYS A 404 -2.07 16.60 25.89
C LYS A 404 -3.58 16.74 25.82
N LYS A 405 -4.18 17.46 26.78
CA LYS A 405 -5.60 17.83 26.73
C LYS A 405 -5.82 18.71 25.50
N ASN A 406 -6.03 18.10 24.35
CA ASN A 406 -6.37 18.82 23.14
C ASN A 406 -7.77 19.38 23.33
N LYS A 407 -7.96 20.66 23.00
CA LYS A 407 -9.28 21.29 22.94
C LYS A 407 -10.17 20.42 22.05
N THR A 408 -11.31 20.00 22.58
CA THR A 408 -12.26 19.09 21.94
C THR A 408 -12.72 19.71 20.63
N LYS A 409 -12.10 19.31 19.51
CA LYS A 409 -12.67 19.60 18.19
C LYS A 409 -13.97 18.79 18.09
N PRO A 410 -15.03 19.32 17.45
CA PRO A 410 -16.25 18.57 17.25
C PRO A 410 -15.91 17.27 16.51
N GLN A 411 -16.18 16.14 17.16
CA GLN A 411 -15.83 14.83 16.64
C GLN A 411 -16.64 14.58 15.37
N LEU A 412 -15.96 14.14 14.31
CA LEU A 412 -16.62 13.71 13.09
C LEU A 412 -17.50 12.49 13.40
N LEU A 413 -18.82 12.64 13.30
CA LEU A 413 -19.75 11.52 13.50
C LEU A 413 -19.63 10.55 12.33
N ILE A 414 -19.37 9.28 12.61
CA ILE A 414 -19.21 8.22 11.61
C ILE A 414 -20.51 7.42 11.47
N SER A 415 -20.87 7.07 10.24
CA SER A 415 -22.03 6.25 9.92
C SER A 415 -21.74 4.77 10.17
N ASP A 416 -22.44 4.14 11.11
CA ASP A 416 -22.22 2.74 11.48
C ASP A 416 -22.46 1.76 10.31
N ALA A 417 -23.43 2.07 9.44
CA ALA A 417 -23.73 1.26 8.26
C ALA A 417 -22.60 1.25 7.22
N HIS A 418 -21.72 2.26 7.24
CA HIS A 418 -20.66 2.43 6.24
C HIS A 418 -19.26 2.28 6.84
N ARG A 419 -19.12 1.50 7.92
CA ARG A 419 -17.82 1.11 8.47
C ARG A 419 -17.27 -0.10 7.70
N SER A 420 -15.96 -0.15 7.44
CA SER A 420 -15.30 -1.30 6.79
C SER A 420 -15.58 -2.63 7.50
N THR A 421 -15.76 -2.63 8.82
CA THR A 421 -16.11 -3.83 9.60
C THR A 421 -17.48 -4.42 9.28
N MET A 422 -18.37 -3.67 8.63
CA MET A 422 -19.66 -4.21 8.17
C MET A 422 -19.51 -5.17 6.99
N ALA A 423 -18.40 -5.09 6.21
CA ALA A 423 -18.14 -6.02 5.11
C ALA A 423 -18.16 -7.49 5.58
N PHE A 424 -17.55 -7.77 6.74
CA PHE A 424 -17.43 -9.12 7.26
C PHE A 424 -18.71 -9.65 7.93
N ARG A 425 -19.63 -8.76 8.33
CA ARG A 425 -20.89 -9.18 8.97
C ARG A 425 -21.87 -9.81 7.99
N ARG A 426 -21.90 -9.35 6.73
CA ARG A 426 -22.87 -9.83 5.73
C ARG A 426 -22.54 -11.21 5.18
N VAL A 427 -21.26 -11.48 4.92
CA VAL A 427 -20.79 -12.81 4.48
C VAL A 427 -21.17 -13.90 5.49
N ALA A 428 -21.14 -13.58 6.79
CA ALA A 428 -21.54 -14.52 7.84
C ALA A 428 -23.06 -14.77 7.91
N VAL A 429 -23.89 -13.85 7.42
CA VAL A 429 -25.36 -14.00 7.39
C VAL A 429 -25.79 -14.80 6.17
N ASP A 430 -25.20 -14.55 5.01
CA ASP A 430 -25.51 -15.31 3.79
C ASP A 430 -25.05 -16.77 3.89
N LEU A 431 -23.89 -17.03 4.53
CA LEU A 431 -23.45 -18.41 4.79
C LEU A 431 -24.37 -19.15 5.79
N LYS A 432 -24.99 -18.44 6.74
CA LYS A 432 -26.02 -19.03 7.63
C LYS A 432 -27.32 -19.31 6.88
N PHE A 433 -27.69 -18.49 5.91
CA PHE A 433 -28.86 -18.73 5.06
C PHE A 433 -28.67 -19.92 4.12
N VAL A 434 -27.46 -20.09 3.56
CA VAL A 434 -27.12 -21.25 2.74
C VAL A 434 -27.08 -22.54 3.58
N TYR A 435 -26.55 -22.50 4.81
CA TYR A 435 -26.55 -23.68 5.69
C TYR A 435 -27.96 -24.10 6.14
N ASN A 436 -28.87 -23.15 6.38
CA ASN A 436 -30.25 -23.47 6.78
C ASN A 436 -31.11 -23.97 5.60
N HIS A 437 -30.67 -23.83 4.36
CA HIS A 437 -31.39 -24.35 3.18
C HIS A 437 -30.94 -25.77 2.77
N ILE A 438 -29.83 -26.27 3.29
CA ILE A 438 -29.33 -27.63 2.98
C ILE A 438 -30.07 -28.71 3.81
N ASP A 439 -30.76 -28.34 4.91
CA ASP A 439 -31.48 -29.30 5.76
C ASP A 439 -32.95 -29.58 5.37
N CYS A 440 -33.45 -29.04 4.24
CA CYS A 440 -34.86 -29.20 3.84
C CYS A 440 -35.11 -29.98 2.54
N THR A 441 -34.15 -30.77 2.05
CA THR A 441 -34.38 -31.66 0.89
C THR A 441 -33.90 -33.08 1.14
N ASN A 442 -34.45 -33.74 2.15
CA ASN A 442 -34.40 -35.21 2.23
C ASN A 442 -35.56 -35.79 3.06
N THR A 443 -36.77 -35.81 2.51
CA THR A 443 -37.77 -36.82 2.86
C THR A 443 -38.52 -37.26 1.61
N GLY A 444 -38.32 -38.51 1.21
CA GLY A 444 -38.93 -39.03 -0.01
C GLY A 444 -38.61 -40.48 -0.34
N THR A 445 -38.64 -41.40 0.63
CA THR A 445 -38.93 -42.80 0.31
C THR A 445 -39.85 -43.43 1.34
N SER A 446 -41.04 -43.74 0.85
CA SER A 446 -42.10 -44.53 1.44
C SER A 446 -41.63 -45.94 1.82
N ARG A 447 -41.96 -46.39 3.03
CA ARG A 447 -42.26 -47.80 3.29
C ARG A 447 -43.26 -47.94 4.43
N GLN A 448 -44.43 -48.42 4.06
CA GLN A 448 -45.48 -48.92 4.94
C GLN A 448 -44.94 -50.05 5.83
N LYS A 449 -45.29 -50.04 7.12
CA LYS A 449 -45.64 -51.25 7.87
C LYS A 449 -46.46 -50.90 9.11
N THR A 450 -47.53 -51.65 9.26
CA THR A 450 -48.58 -51.62 10.27
C THR A 450 -48.13 -52.27 11.58
N ALA A 451 -48.48 -51.68 12.73
CA ALA A 451 -48.91 -52.39 13.96
C ALA A 451 -49.36 -51.39 15.04
N LYS A 452 -50.57 -51.60 15.58
CA LYS A 452 -51.17 -50.92 16.74
C LYS A 452 -50.71 -51.57 18.05
N ILE A 453 -50.27 -50.82 19.06
CA ILE A 453 -50.52 -51.08 20.50
C ILE A 453 -50.62 -49.74 21.27
N ARG A 454 -51.52 -49.69 22.25
CA ARG A 454 -51.99 -48.58 23.13
C ARG A 454 -50.99 -48.14 24.24
N PRO A 455 -51.27 -47.04 24.98
CA PRO A 455 -50.29 -46.27 25.74
C PRO A 455 -50.25 -46.54 27.25
N ASN A 456 -49.14 -46.23 27.92
CA ASN A 456 -49.14 -45.63 29.27
C ASN A 456 -47.75 -45.00 29.62
N PRO A 457 -47.69 -43.97 30.48
CA PRO A 457 -46.54 -43.09 30.66
C PRO A 457 -45.69 -43.44 31.89
N LYS A 458 -44.61 -42.67 32.04
CA LYS A 458 -43.62 -42.57 33.14
C LYS A 458 -42.28 -43.18 32.74
N THR A 459 -41.29 -42.34 32.43
CA THR A 459 -40.19 -42.05 33.36
C THR A 459 -39.09 -41.16 32.73
N ARG A 460 -38.63 -40.22 33.56
CA ARG A 460 -37.28 -39.64 33.68
C ARG A 460 -36.58 -39.02 32.46
N GLU A 461 -36.47 -37.69 32.55
CA GLU A 461 -35.41 -36.88 31.97
C GLU A 461 -34.02 -37.39 32.36
N THR A 462 -33.21 -37.68 31.35
CA THR A 462 -31.75 -37.64 31.43
C THR A 462 -31.24 -36.97 30.16
N THR A 463 -30.71 -35.77 30.33
CA THR A 463 -30.00 -34.97 29.33
C THR A 463 -28.70 -35.67 28.90
N PRO A 464 -28.40 -35.79 27.60
CA PRO A 464 -27.05 -36.07 27.12
C PRO A 464 -26.27 -34.77 26.88
N PRO A 465 -24.93 -34.81 26.94
CA PRO A 465 -24.08 -33.63 26.77
C PRO A 465 -24.06 -33.18 25.31
N ARG A 466 -24.13 -31.86 25.11
CA ARG A 466 -23.82 -31.23 23.82
C ARG A 466 -22.31 -31.17 23.65
N ASP A 467 -21.77 -32.07 22.84
CA ASP A 467 -20.46 -31.87 22.22
C ASP A 467 -20.60 -30.82 21.11
N THR A 468 -20.28 -29.57 21.45
CA THR A 468 -20.03 -28.52 20.47
C THR A 468 -18.67 -28.77 19.81
N PHE A 469 -18.69 -29.31 18.58
CA PHE A 469 -17.57 -29.19 17.66
C PHE A 469 -17.41 -27.72 17.27
N ILE A 470 -16.38 -27.06 17.80
CA ILE A 470 -15.87 -25.81 17.26
C ILE A 470 -15.03 -26.19 16.04
N VAL A 471 -15.61 -26.09 14.85
CA VAL A 471 -14.83 -26.09 13.60
C VAL A 471 -14.34 -24.66 13.38
N GLU A 472 -13.05 -24.43 13.60
CA GLU A 472 -12.41 -23.14 13.37
C GLU A 472 -12.54 -22.72 11.90
N SER A 473 -13.05 -21.51 11.68
CA SER A 473 -13.25 -20.89 10.36
C SER A 473 -11.93 -20.51 9.66
N SER A 474 -10.79 -20.93 10.20
CA SER A 474 -9.44 -20.62 9.71
C SER A 474 -9.04 -21.45 8.48
N THR A 475 -9.64 -22.62 8.27
CA THR A 475 -9.23 -23.58 7.22
C THR A 475 -9.72 -23.20 5.82
N ILE A 476 -10.81 -22.43 5.70
CA ILE A 476 -11.41 -22.07 4.40
C ILE A 476 -10.77 -20.81 3.81
N LEU A 477 -10.28 -19.89 4.66
CA LEU A 477 -9.53 -18.71 4.24
C LEU A 477 -8.18 -19.07 3.60
N THR A 478 -7.58 -20.19 3.99
CA THR A 478 -6.34 -20.69 3.37
C THR A 478 -6.56 -21.14 1.92
N ALA A 479 -7.78 -21.55 1.53
CA ALA A 479 -8.09 -22.05 0.18
C ALA A 479 -8.24 -20.91 -0.87
N LEU A 480 -8.72 -19.74 -0.47
CA LEU A 480 -8.80 -18.56 -1.35
C LEU A 480 -7.46 -17.81 -1.42
N GLN A 481 -6.66 -17.82 -0.35
CA GLN A 481 -5.30 -17.29 -0.34
C GLN A 481 -4.32 -18.20 -1.11
N SER A 482 -4.52 -19.52 -1.09
CA SER A 482 -3.66 -20.47 -1.81
C SER A 482 -3.83 -20.37 -3.32
N HIS A 483 -5.00 -20.04 -3.87
CA HIS A 483 -5.16 -19.84 -5.32
C HIS A 483 -4.35 -18.63 -5.85
N TRP A 484 -4.17 -17.58 -5.04
CA TRP A 484 -3.35 -16.42 -5.40
C TRP A 484 -1.85 -16.63 -5.10
N ILE A 485 -1.51 -17.41 -4.07
CA ILE A 485 -0.11 -17.78 -3.73
C ILE A 485 0.43 -18.88 -4.66
N PHE A 486 -0.40 -19.81 -5.13
CA PHE A 486 -0.01 -20.91 -6.04
C PHE A 486 0.37 -20.39 -7.43
N ALA A 487 -0.28 -19.31 -7.91
CA ALA A 487 0.14 -18.58 -9.10
C ALA A 487 1.53 -17.92 -8.96
N ARG A 488 1.96 -17.65 -7.71
CA ARG A 488 3.27 -17.05 -7.38
C ARG A 488 4.38 -18.10 -7.22
N SER A 489 4.04 -19.35 -6.90
CA SER A 489 4.98 -20.44 -6.64
C SER A 489 5.35 -21.26 -7.89
N ASN A 490 4.45 -21.37 -8.87
CA ASN A 490 4.66 -22.21 -10.06
C ASN A 490 5.60 -21.63 -11.13
N LYS A 491 6.27 -20.50 -10.87
CA LYS A 491 7.33 -19.95 -11.75
C LYS A 491 8.76 -20.26 -11.28
N ARG A 492 8.93 -21.04 -10.20
CA ARG A 492 10.24 -21.45 -9.67
C ARG A 492 10.39 -22.98 -9.52
N ARG A 493 10.06 -23.73 -10.57
CA ARG A 493 10.59 -25.09 -10.77
C ARG A 493 10.92 -25.32 -12.23
N ARG A 494 12.13 -24.89 -12.62
CA ARG A 494 12.90 -25.52 -13.70
C ARG A 494 14.37 -25.61 -13.26
N THR A 495 14.72 -26.83 -12.89
CA THR A 495 16.00 -27.53 -13.10
C THR A 495 17.29 -26.87 -12.65
N HIS A 496 17.88 -27.48 -11.62
CA HIS A 496 19.33 -27.62 -11.45
C HIS A 496 20.00 -27.89 -12.80
N LEU A 497 20.96 -27.04 -13.17
CA LEU A 497 22.00 -27.34 -14.13
C LEU A 497 23.32 -27.19 -13.38
N GLU A 498 23.94 -28.32 -13.10
CA GLU A 498 25.29 -28.41 -12.58
C GLU A 498 26.25 -27.72 -13.56
N PHE A 499 27.18 -26.94 -13.02
CA PHE A 499 28.31 -26.40 -13.77
C PHE A 499 29.29 -27.53 -14.09
N PRO A 500 29.62 -27.81 -15.37
CA PRO A 500 30.83 -28.56 -15.66
C PRO A 500 32.03 -27.63 -15.55
N LYS A 501 33.04 -28.14 -14.85
CA LYS A 501 34.41 -27.61 -14.80
C LYS A 501 34.94 -27.38 -16.22
N TYR A 502 35.69 -26.29 -16.38
CA TYR A 502 36.48 -25.99 -17.59
C TYR A 502 37.34 -27.18 -18.04
N PRO A 503 37.40 -27.47 -19.35
CA PRO A 503 38.58 -28.04 -19.96
C PRO A 503 39.33 -26.97 -20.76
N THR A 504 40.65 -27.11 -20.69
CA THR A 504 41.71 -26.39 -21.39
C THR A 504 41.58 -26.42 -22.91
N ALA A 505 42.15 -25.39 -23.51
CA ALA A 505 42.15 -25.08 -24.94
C ALA A 505 42.74 -26.18 -25.85
N THR A 506 42.08 -26.34 -27.00
CA THR A 506 42.52 -26.74 -28.36
C THR A 506 41.19 -27.05 -29.06
N THR A 507 40.76 -26.47 -30.19
CA THR A 507 41.40 -26.37 -31.50
C THR A 507 40.60 -25.35 -32.34
N THR A 508 41.25 -24.81 -33.37
CA THR A 508 40.75 -23.91 -34.41
C THR A 508 39.46 -24.33 -35.12
N THR A 509 38.45 -23.46 -35.18
CA THR A 509 37.54 -23.34 -36.36
C THR A 509 36.70 -22.06 -36.39
N SER A 510 36.77 -21.36 -37.52
CA SER A 510 35.76 -20.51 -38.19
C SER A 510 35.17 -19.27 -37.47
N LEU A 511 35.69 -18.10 -37.87
CA LEU A 511 35.36 -16.74 -37.40
C LEU A 511 34.22 -16.04 -38.20
N SER A 512 33.41 -16.76 -38.97
CA SER A 512 32.44 -16.14 -39.90
C SER A 512 31.02 -15.97 -39.35
N THR A 513 30.64 -16.68 -38.29
CA THR A 513 29.26 -16.66 -37.76
C THR A 513 29.03 -15.56 -36.70
N TRP A 514 30.09 -15.09 -36.04
CA TRP A 514 30.00 -14.10 -34.95
C TRP A 514 29.84 -12.65 -35.42
N ARG A 515 30.22 -12.34 -36.66
CA ARG A 515 30.14 -10.97 -37.21
C ARG A 515 28.72 -10.53 -37.56
N ARG A 516 27.78 -11.46 -37.77
CA ARG A 516 26.38 -11.12 -38.13
C ARG A 516 25.51 -10.83 -36.90
N SER A 517 25.80 -11.44 -35.74
CA SER A 517 25.03 -11.20 -34.51
C SER A 517 25.37 -9.88 -33.80
N LEU A 518 26.60 -9.38 -33.94
CA LEU A 518 27.02 -8.10 -33.36
C LEU A 518 26.50 -6.87 -34.12
N LEU A 519 26.20 -6.98 -35.42
CA LEU A 519 25.63 -5.89 -36.21
C LEU A 519 24.12 -5.72 -36.01
N ALA A 520 23.41 -6.74 -35.50
CA ALA A 520 21.99 -6.65 -35.19
C ALA A 520 21.70 -5.93 -33.85
N LEU A 521 22.64 -5.99 -32.89
CA LEU A 521 22.50 -5.35 -31.57
C LEU A 521 22.88 -3.86 -31.55
N ALA A 522 23.55 -3.34 -32.59
CA ALA A 522 23.96 -1.94 -32.67
C ALA A 522 22.86 -0.97 -33.17
N ARG A 523 21.65 -1.46 -33.53
CA ARG A 523 20.57 -0.63 -34.09
C ARG A 523 19.55 -0.10 -33.07
N TYR A 524 19.65 -0.42 -31.79
CA TYR A 524 18.59 -0.10 -30.80
C TYR A 524 18.99 0.78 -29.61
N HIS A 525 20.15 1.44 -29.62
CA HIS A 525 20.50 2.41 -28.57
C HIS A 525 21.27 3.63 -29.11
N PRO A 526 20.80 4.87 -28.88
CA PRO A 526 21.61 6.05 -29.15
C PRO A 526 22.59 6.24 -27.98
N LEU A 527 23.80 5.68 -28.11
CA LEU A 527 24.92 5.99 -27.23
C LEU A 527 25.52 7.34 -27.64
N LYS A 528 25.11 8.41 -26.95
CA LYS A 528 26.02 9.53 -26.70
C LYS A 528 26.72 9.24 -25.37
N THR A 529 28.03 9.49 -25.35
CA THR A 529 28.96 9.45 -24.20
C THR A 529 29.63 8.10 -23.89
N MET A 530 30.56 7.70 -24.76
CA MET A 530 31.82 7.05 -24.32
C MET A 530 32.99 7.68 -25.08
N LYS A 531 33.59 8.72 -24.48
CA LYS A 531 34.94 9.20 -24.79
C LYS A 531 35.67 9.36 -23.47
N ARG A 532 36.49 8.35 -23.16
CA ARG A 532 37.72 8.32 -22.33
C ARG A 532 37.77 7.01 -21.57
N ILE A 533 38.54 6.06 -22.11
CA ILE A 533 39.70 5.45 -21.46
C ILE A 533 40.52 4.88 -22.63
N ARG A 534 41.72 5.42 -22.78
CA ARG A 534 42.83 4.84 -23.55
C ARG A 534 43.99 4.74 -22.57
#